data_AF-A0A8B6FPA4-F1
#
_entry.id   AF-A0A8B6FPA4-F1
#
_cell.length_a   1.000
_cell.length_b   1.000
_cell.length_c   1.000
_cell.angle_alpha   90.00
_cell.angle_beta   90.00
_cell.angle_gamma   90.00
#
_symmetry.space_group_name_H-M   'P 1'
#
loop_
_entity.id
_entity.type
_entity.pdbx_description
1 polymer ?
#
loop_
_entity_poly.entity_id
_entity_poly.type
_entity_poly.pdbx_seq_one_letter_code
_entity_poly.pdbx_strand_id
1 'polypeptide(L)'
;MTEAVKNSSGHIFPLMYEDLVLETKKNITNLAKFLEVPYTENFINEVIERCSFKNLKGNKRDVSEVIQPDKKSTLFRKGVIGDWKNWFTVSQNQQLDELYHKEMKDVDIKFKYEYSQ
;
A
#
# COMPACT_ATOMS: atom_id res chain seq x y z
N MET A 1 0.34 -3.85 15.62
CA MET A 1 -0.18 -4.93 14.72
C MET A 1 -0.07 -6.29 15.40
N THR A 2 0.20 -6.30 16.70
CA THR A 2 0.83 -7.45 17.35
C THR A 2 -0.15 -8.28 18.15
N GLU A 3 -1.40 -7.85 18.31
CA GLU A 3 -2.45 -8.63 19.00
C GLU A 3 -3.53 -9.12 18.04
N ALA A 4 -4.05 -8.30 17.13
CA ALA A 4 -5.08 -8.74 16.18
C ALA A 4 -4.60 -9.87 15.24
N VAL A 5 -3.32 -9.83 14.85
CA VAL A 5 -2.66 -10.89 14.04
C VAL A 5 -2.23 -12.08 14.90
N LYS A 6 -1.90 -11.86 16.19
CA LYS A 6 -1.56 -12.96 17.11
C LYS A 6 -2.78 -13.74 17.57
N ASN A 7 -3.96 -13.12 17.60
CA ASN A 7 -5.19 -13.71 18.12
C ASN A 7 -6.13 -14.25 17.03
N SER A 8 -5.74 -14.18 15.76
CA SER A 8 -6.45 -14.81 14.65
C SER A 8 -5.79 -16.14 14.31
N SER A 9 -6.50 -17.23 14.57
CA SER A 9 -6.19 -18.60 14.15
C SER A 9 -6.31 -18.81 12.62
N GLY A 10 -5.98 -17.79 11.81
CA GLY A 10 -6.23 -17.74 10.38
C GLY A 10 -5.02 -17.39 9.55
N HIS A 11 -4.99 -17.87 8.31
CA HIS A 11 -4.01 -17.53 7.28
C HIS A 11 -4.22 -16.07 6.82
N ILE A 12 -3.76 -15.10 7.61
CA ILE A 12 -3.80 -13.67 7.29
C ILE A 12 -2.37 -13.12 7.20
N PHE A 13 -2.03 -12.46 6.10
CA PHE A 13 -0.77 -11.75 5.91
C PHE A 13 -0.99 -10.23 6.03
N PRO A 14 -0.68 -9.63 7.19
CA PRO A 14 -0.79 -8.17 7.34
C PRO A 14 0.26 -7.47 6.48
N LEU A 15 -0.18 -6.54 5.64
CA LEU A 15 0.71 -5.75 4.81
C LEU A 15 0.22 -4.31 4.75
N MET A 16 1.14 -3.39 4.99
CA MET A 16 0.91 -1.96 4.81
C MET A 16 1.44 -1.50 3.46
N TYR A 17 0.73 -0.56 2.84
CA TYR A 17 1.13 0.00 1.55
C TYR A 17 2.51 0.66 1.63
N GLU A 18 2.77 1.39 2.72
CA GLU A 18 4.03 2.09 2.91
C GLU A 18 5.19 1.12 3.07
N ASP A 19 4.99 0.01 3.81
CA ASP A 19 6.01 -1.04 3.93
C ASP A 19 6.27 -1.72 2.59
N LEU A 20 5.21 -1.97 1.80
CA LEU A 20 5.34 -2.55 0.47
C LEU A 20 6.15 -1.65 -0.47
N VAL A 21 5.99 -0.34 -0.38
CA VAL A 21 6.73 0.62 -1.23
C VAL A 21 8.17 0.82 -0.72
N LEU A 22 8.38 0.89 0.59
CA LEU A 22 9.71 1.13 1.19
C LEU A 22 10.62 -0.11 1.16
N GLU A 23 10.06 -1.30 1.38
CA GLU A 23 10.79 -2.57 1.44
C GLU A 23 10.16 -3.61 0.50
N THR A 24 9.96 -3.28 -0.77
CA THR A 24 9.23 -4.12 -1.74
C THR A 24 9.76 -5.54 -1.81
N LYS A 25 11.07 -5.72 -2.02
CA LYS A 25 11.68 -7.05 -2.16
C LYS A 25 11.45 -7.93 -0.93
N LYS A 26 11.60 -7.35 0.27
CA LYS A 26 11.38 -8.05 1.55
C LYS A 26 9.92 -8.45 1.72
N ASN A 27 8.99 -7.53 1.46
CA ASN A 27 7.55 -7.80 1.61
C ASN A 27 7.04 -8.83 0.59
N ILE A 28 7.47 -8.76 -0.68
CA ILE A 28 7.12 -9.77 -1.69
C ILE A 28 7.73 -11.13 -1.35
N THR A 29 8.96 -11.16 -0.83
CA THR A 29 9.59 -12.41 -0.35
C THR A 29 8.80 -13.01 0.83
N ASN A 30 8.39 -12.19 1.79
CA ASN A 30 7.59 -12.63 2.92
C ASN A 30 6.21 -13.14 2.48
N LEU A 31 5.60 -12.49 1.49
CA LEU A 31 4.35 -12.93 0.89
C LEU A 31 4.51 -14.29 0.19
N ALA A 32 5.59 -14.50 -0.57
CA ALA A 32 5.85 -15.79 -1.21
C ALA A 32 6.02 -16.92 -0.18
N LYS A 33 6.72 -16.65 0.93
CA LYS A 33 6.83 -17.59 2.06
C LYS A 33 5.48 -17.88 2.70
N PHE A 34 4.67 -16.84 2.92
CA PHE A 34 3.34 -16.97 3.51
C PHE A 34 2.38 -17.80 2.63
N LEU A 35 2.50 -17.67 1.30
CA LEU A 35 1.74 -18.46 0.32
C LEU A 35 2.35 -19.84 0.03
N GLU A 36 3.47 -20.20 0.68
CA GLU A 36 4.21 -21.45 0.47
C GLU A 36 4.62 -21.70 -0.99
N VAL A 37 4.83 -20.62 -1.76
CA VAL A 37 5.23 -20.71 -3.16
C VAL A 37 6.76 -20.77 -3.24
N PRO A 38 7.35 -21.76 -3.92
CA PRO A 38 8.79 -21.78 -4.15
C PRO A 38 9.17 -20.58 -5.03
N TYR A 39 10.20 -19.84 -4.61
CA TYR A 39 10.65 -18.66 -5.33
C TYR A 39 12.18 -18.65 -5.50
N THR A 40 12.62 -18.04 -6.59
CA THR A 40 14.03 -17.67 -6.81
C THR A 40 14.15 -16.15 -6.73
N GLU A 41 15.36 -15.66 -6.53
CA GLU A 41 15.60 -14.21 -6.53
C GLU A 41 15.18 -13.56 -7.86
N ASN A 42 15.43 -14.23 -8.99
CA ASN A 42 15.02 -13.78 -10.31
C ASN A 42 13.50 -13.68 -10.44
N PHE A 43 12.76 -14.68 -9.95
CA PHE A 43 11.30 -14.65 -9.96
C PHE A 43 10.75 -13.48 -9.14
N ILE A 44 11.30 -13.22 -7.95
CA ILE A 44 10.90 -12.08 -7.11
C ILE A 44 11.15 -10.76 -7.83
N ASN A 45 12.31 -10.60 -8.47
CA ASN A 45 12.64 -9.39 -9.22
C ASN A 45 11.70 -9.20 -10.42
N GLU A 46 11.37 -10.26 -11.14
CA GLU A 46 10.41 -10.21 -12.26
C GLU A 46 9.01 -9.78 -11.80
N VAL A 47 8.54 -10.32 -10.67
CA VAL A 47 7.26 -9.91 -10.06
C VAL A 47 7.30 -8.42 -9.70
N ILE A 48 8.36 -7.95 -9.05
CA ILE A 48 8.52 -6.54 -8.69
C ILE A 48 8.49 -5.64 -9.93
N GLU A 49 9.18 -6.03 -10.99
CA GLU A 49 9.20 -5.28 -12.24
C GLU A 49 7.81 -5.24 -12.89
N ARG A 50 7.17 -6.40 -13.09
CA ARG A 50 5.83 -6.49 -13.71
C ARG A 50 4.77 -5.73 -12.92
N CYS A 51 4.83 -5.79 -11.59
CA CYS A 51 3.92 -5.11 -10.68
C CYS A 51 4.35 -3.67 -10.34
N SER A 52 5.41 -3.15 -10.95
CA SER A 52 5.82 -1.77 -10.73
C SER A 52 4.74 -0.79 -11.20
N PHE A 53 4.60 0.34 -10.51
CA PHE A 53 3.59 1.34 -10.83
C PHE A 53 3.69 1.81 -12.30
N LYS A 54 4.92 1.96 -12.82
CA LYS A 54 5.17 2.33 -14.21
C LYS A 54 4.57 1.30 -15.19
N ASN A 55 4.81 0.02 -14.95
CA ASN A 55 4.34 -1.05 -15.82
C ASN A 55 2.83 -1.25 -15.70
N LEU A 56 2.28 -1.18 -14.48
CA LEU A 56 0.83 -1.24 -14.27
C LEU A 56 0.10 -0.09 -14.95
N LYS A 57 0.60 1.14 -14.84
CA LYS A 57 0.01 2.33 -15.50
C LYS A 57 0.11 2.28 -17.03
N GLY A 58 1.16 1.65 -17.58
CA GLY A 58 1.35 1.50 -19.02
C GLY A 58 0.57 0.34 -19.65
N ASN A 59 0.04 -0.58 -18.84
CA ASN A 59 -0.71 -1.73 -19.34
C ASN A 59 -2.10 -1.32 -19.82
N LYS A 60 -2.37 -1.51 -21.12
CA LYS A 60 -3.65 -1.23 -21.80
C LYS A 60 -4.86 -2.05 -21.32
N ARG A 61 -4.66 -2.99 -20.38
CA ARG A 61 -5.76 -3.65 -19.64
C ARG A 61 -6.13 -2.85 -18.39
N ASP A 62 -5.91 -1.53 -18.43
CA ASP A 62 -6.34 -0.66 -17.34
C ASP A 62 -7.86 -0.85 -17.24
N VAL A 63 -8.28 -1.43 -16.13
CA VAL A 63 -9.69 -1.73 -15.82
C VAL A 63 -10.53 -0.44 -15.75
N SER A 64 -9.89 0.73 -15.90
CA SER A 64 -10.49 2.05 -15.95
C SER A 64 -11.53 2.15 -17.06
N GLU A 65 -11.28 1.56 -18.22
CA GLU A 65 -12.25 1.52 -19.34
C GLU A 65 -13.48 0.65 -19.01
N VAL A 66 -13.33 -0.36 -18.14
CA VAL A 66 -14.42 -1.26 -17.73
C VAL A 66 -15.20 -0.69 -16.54
N ILE A 67 -14.52 -0.02 -15.59
CA ILE A 67 -15.11 0.42 -14.33
C ILE A 67 -15.63 1.86 -14.43
N GLN A 68 -15.01 2.71 -15.26
CA GLN A 68 -15.37 4.13 -15.40
C GLN A 68 -15.22 4.61 -16.86
N PRO A 69 -16.05 4.12 -17.80
CA PRO A 69 -16.00 4.51 -19.21
C PRO A 69 -16.18 6.02 -19.43
N ASP A 70 -16.88 6.69 -18.50
CA ASP A 70 -17.35 8.07 -18.68
C ASP A 70 -16.43 9.12 -18.03
N LYS A 71 -15.39 8.69 -17.30
CA LYS A 71 -14.48 9.58 -16.58
C LYS A 71 -13.09 9.47 -17.17
N LYS A 72 -12.50 10.61 -17.55
CA LYS A 72 -11.06 10.77 -17.85
C LYS A 72 -10.15 10.54 -16.62
N SER A 73 -10.58 9.78 -15.63
CA SER A 73 -9.80 9.48 -14.44
C SER A 73 -9.04 8.18 -14.68
N THR A 74 -7.71 8.26 -14.76
CA THR A 74 -6.85 7.08 -14.78
C THR A 74 -6.94 6.37 -13.42
N LEU A 75 -7.15 5.05 -13.38
CA LEU A 75 -7.09 4.29 -12.11
C LEU A 75 -5.73 4.46 -11.42
N PHE A 76 -4.66 4.54 -12.21
CA PHE A 76 -3.29 4.74 -11.74
C PHE A 76 -2.88 6.24 -11.73
N ARG A 77 -3.23 6.95 -10.66
CA ARG A 77 -2.96 8.40 -10.52
C ARG A 77 -1.49 8.74 -10.30
N LYS A 78 -0.95 8.56 -9.08
CA LYS A 78 0.44 8.88 -8.69
C LYS A 78 1.23 7.71 -8.08
N GLY A 79 0.61 6.90 -7.22
CA GLY A 79 1.26 5.73 -6.61
C GLY A 79 2.44 6.09 -5.69
N VAL A 80 2.30 7.15 -4.88
CA VAL A 80 3.36 7.64 -3.98
C VAL A 80 2.84 7.86 -2.57
N ILE A 81 3.71 7.67 -1.58
CA ILE A 81 3.47 7.98 -0.17
C ILE A 81 3.55 9.50 0.02
N GLY A 82 2.68 10.07 0.86
CA GLY A 82 2.74 11.48 1.24
C GLY A 82 2.07 12.46 0.29
N ASP A 83 1.37 11.99 -0.77
CA ASP A 83 0.69 12.91 -1.69
C ASP A 83 -0.40 13.75 -1.02
N TRP A 84 -0.91 13.32 0.13
CA TRP A 84 -1.89 14.07 0.92
C TRP A 84 -1.40 15.49 1.27
N LYS A 85 -0.09 15.70 1.43
CA LYS A 85 0.52 17.02 1.69
C LYS A 85 0.23 18.05 0.59
N ASN A 86 -0.03 17.58 -0.63
CA ASN A 86 -0.35 18.47 -1.76
C ASN A 86 -1.81 18.94 -1.74
N TRP A 87 -2.66 18.38 -0.87
CA TRP A 87 -4.10 18.62 -0.86
C TRP A 87 -4.59 19.23 0.46
N PHE A 88 -3.93 18.91 1.57
CA PHE A 88 -4.33 19.40 2.88
C PHE A 88 -3.67 20.73 3.17
N THR A 89 -4.49 21.70 3.59
CA THR A 89 -3.98 22.90 4.28
C THR A 89 -3.51 22.53 5.69
N VAL A 90 -2.66 23.36 6.29
CA VAL A 90 -2.18 23.16 7.68
C VAL A 90 -3.35 23.03 8.65
N SER A 91 -4.38 23.86 8.51
CA SER A 91 -5.57 23.82 9.37
C SER A 91 -6.36 22.52 9.22
N GLN A 92 -6.55 22.02 7.99
CA GLN A 92 -7.21 20.74 7.76
C GLN A 92 -6.40 19.56 8.30
N ASN A 93 -5.06 19.62 8.18
CA ASN A 93 -4.20 18.57 8.72
C ASN A 93 -4.30 18.50 10.25
N GLN A 94 -4.29 19.65 10.94
CA GLN A 94 -4.45 19.69 12.39
C GLN A 94 -5.78 19.09 12.84
N GLN A 95 -6.89 19.42 12.15
CA GLN A 95 -8.20 18.84 12.44
C GLN A 95 -8.21 17.32 12.22
N LEU A 96 -7.56 16.85 11.16
CA LEU A 96 -7.46 15.41 10.89
C LEU A 96 -6.60 14.70 11.94
N ASP A 97 -5.49 15.30 12.36
CA ASP A 97 -4.62 14.77 13.40
C ASP A 97 -5.38 14.61 14.72
N GLU A 98 -6.15 15.62 15.14
CA GLU A 98 -6.98 15.54 16.36
C GLU A 98 -8.01 14.41 16.28
N LEU A 99 -8.73 14.31 15.16
CA LEU A 99 -9.71 13.25 14.94
C LEU A 99 -9.04 11.88 14.93
N TYR A 100 -7.90 11.75 14.26
CA TYR A 100 -7.14 10.51 14.18
C TYR A 100 -6.71 10.03 15.58
N HIS A 101 -6.14 10.92 16.41
CA HIS A 101 -5.74 10.57 17.77
C HIS A 101 -6.93 10.13 18.63
N LYS A 102 -8.10 10.73 18.44
CA LYS A 102 -9.31 10.36 19.16
C LYS A 102 -9.83 8.97 18.76
N GLU A 103 -9.93 8.71 17.46
CA GLU A 103 -10.56 7.49 16.93
C GLU A 103 -9.61 6.28 16.95
N MET A 104 -8.30 6.49 16.81
CA MET A 104 -7.30 5.41 16.74
C MET A 104 -6.58 5.13 18.06
N LYS A 105 -6.99 5.77 19.16
CA LYS A 105 -6.32 5.63 20.48
C LYS A 105 -6.21 4.17 20.97
N ASP A 106 -7.19 3.34 20.64
CA ASP A 106 -7.29 1.95 21.09
C ASP A 106 -6.81 0.95 20.01
N VAL A 107 -6.32 1.46 18.89
CA VAL A 107 -5.86 0.65 17.75
C VAL A 107 -4.34 0.47 17.84
N ASP A 108 -3.89 -0.75 18.13
CA ASP A 108 -2.47 -1.11 18.02
C ASP A 108 -2.06 -1.28 16.55
N ILE A 109 -2.11 -0.23 15.74
CA ILE A 109 -1.56 -0.20 14.38
C ILE A 109 -0.79 1.11 14.22
N LYS A 110 0.50 0.98 13.88
CA LYS A 110 1.37 2.13 13.60
C LYS A 110 1.38 2.38 12.12
N PHE A 111 0.58 3.35 11.69
CA PHE A 111 0.57 3.78 10.31
C PHE A 111 1.75 4.71 10.00
N LYS A 112 2.27 4.60 8.78
CA LYS A 112 3.29 5.50 8.24
C LYS A 112 2.59 6.40 7.24
N TYR A 113 2.71 7.72 7.41
CA TYR A 113 2.02 8.69 6.53
C TYR A 113 2.97 9.47 5.63
N GLU A 114 4.26 9.39 5.93
CA GLU A 114 5.30 10.17 5.30
C GLU A 114 6.57 9.34 5.11
N TYR A 115 7.35 9.74 4.11
CA TYR A 115 8.74 9.35 3.97
C TYR A 115 9.60 10.60 4.18
N SER A 116 10.50 10.55 5.15
CA SER A 116 11.60 11.51 5.26
C SER A 116 12.73 10.99 4.37
N GLN A 117 13.08 11.73 3.32
CA GLN A 117 14.39 11.59 2.68
C GLN A 117 15.47 12.14 3.60
#